data_AF-A0AAV1TVN2-F1
#
_entry.id   AF-A0AAV1TVN2-F1
#
_cell.length_a   1.000
_cell.length_b   1.000
_cell.length_c   1.000
_cell.angle_alpha   90.00
_cell.angle_beta   90.00
_cell.angle_gamma   90.00
#
_symmetry.space_group_name_H-M   'P 1'
#
loop_
_entity.id
_entity.type
_entity.pdbx_description
1 polymer ?
#
loop_
_entity_poly.entity_id
_entity_poly.type
_entity_poly.pdbx_seq_one_letter_code
_entity_poly.pdbx_strand_id
1 'polypeptide(L)'
;MTLARKGLLAHVEVEKEESEMIEAWLVNDEKALGIIAQDVELQHWTKILSSTHANHAWATLGELYNRSTPHNRVTMTRRLHEDKMDAEAAMAKHLNAFD
;
A
#
# COMPACT_ATOMS: atom_id res chain seq x y z
N MET A 1 -2.28 2.58 -61.21
CA MET A 1 -3.44 2.74 -60.31
C MET A 1 -3.00 2.29 -58.92
N THR A 2 -2.50 3.22 -58.09
CA THR A 2 -2.01 2.91 -56.74
C THR A 2 -2.88 3.67 -55.75
N LEU A 3 -3.79 2.96 -55.09
CA LEU A 3 -4.73 3.54 -54.12
C LEU A 3 -4.03 3.68 -52.77
N ALA A 4 -3.47 4.87 -52.52
CA ALA A 4 -3.04 5.27 -51.19
C ALA A 4 -4.28 5.48 -50.30
N ARG A 5 -4.46 4.63 -49.29
CA ARG A 5 -5.52 4.77 -48.28
C ARG A 5 -5.23 5.99 -47.40
N LYS A 6 -5.73 7.16 -47.82
CA LYS A 6 -5.91 8.35 -46.96
C LYS A 6 -6.80 7.95 -45.79
N GLY A 7 -6.23 7.80 -44.60
CA GLY A 7 -7.00 7.54 -43.39
C GLY A 7 -6.27 6.75 -42.31
N LEU A 8 -5.21 6.01 -42.65
CA LEU A 8 -4.51 5.18 -41.64
C LEU A 8 -3.62 5.99 -40.68
N LEU A 9 -3.27 7.23 -41.02
CA LEU A 9 -2.45 8.11 -40.16
C LEU A 9 -3.25 8.80 -39.05
N ALA A 10 -4.59 8.79 -39.11
CA ALA A 10 -5.43 9.49 -38.13
C ALA A 10 -5.71 8.66 -36.85
N HIS A 11 -5.25 7.40 -36.81
CA HIS A 11 -5.41 6.47 -35.68
C HIS A 11 -4.08 5.94 -35.14
N VAL A 12 -2.95 6.45 -35.62
CA VAL A 12 -1.72 6.37 -34.83
C VAL A 12 -1.92 7.38 -33.72
N GLU A 13 -2.54 6.92 -32.64
CA GLU A 13 -2.52 7.59 -31.35
C GLU A 13 -1.07 8.04 -31.17
N VAL A 14 -0.87 9.35 -31.13
CA VAL A 14 0.44 9.93 -30.85
C VAL A 14 0.80 9.37 -29.49
N GLU A 15 1.62 8.31 -29.47
CA GLU A 15 2.18 7.75 -28.25
C GLU A 15 2.70 8.96 -27.49
N LYS A 16 2.06 9.23 -26.35
CA LYS A 16 2.54 10.29 -25.47
C LYS A 16 4.00 10.03 -25.25
N GLU A 17 4.81 11.05 -25.54
CA GLU A 17 6.25 10.98 -25.44
C GLU A 17 6.57 10.39 -24.05
N GLU A 18 7.38 9.33 -23.98
CA GLU A 18 7.58 8.55 -22.75
C GLU A 18 7.94 9.45 -21.55
N SER A 19 8.59 10.58 -21.83
CA SER A 19 8.85 11.70 -20.92
C SER A 19 7.60 12.25 -20.23
N GLU A 20 6.54 12.59 -20.97
CA GLU A 20 5.29 13.11 -20.42
C GLU A 20 4.60 12.09 -19.51
N MET A 21 4.74 10.80 -19.82
CA MET A 21 4.15 9.73 -19.03
C MET A 21 4.90 9.51 -17.70
N ILE A 22 6.23 9.65 -17.72
CA ILE A 22 7.08 9.61 -16.52
C ILE A 22 6.81 10.81 -15.61
N GLU A 23 6.67 12.02 -16.17
CA GLU A 23 6.34 13.23 -15.39
C GLU A 23 4.97 13.11 -14.72
N ALA A 24 3.95 12.62 -15.45
CA ALA A 24 2.63 12.38 -14.88
C ALA A 24 2.67 11.32 -13.76
N TRP A 25 3.51 10.31 -13.88
CA TRP A 25 3.70 9.30 -12.84
C TRP A 25 4.35 9.89 -11.57
N LEU A 26 5.39 10.70 -11.70
CA LEU A 26 6.07 11.36 -10.58
C LEU A 26 5.12 12.28 -9.78
N VAL A 27 4.30 13.07 -10.48
CA VAL A 27 3.31 13.95 -9.83
C VAL A 27 2.27 13.14 -9.05
N ASN A 28 1.89 11.96 -9.55
CA ASN A 28 0.96 11.08 -8.85
C ASN A 28 1.62 10.37 -7.66
N ASP A 29 2.90 10.00 -7.77
CA ASP A 29 3.68 9.43 -6.67
C ASP A 29 3.86 10.43 -5.52
N GLU A 30 4.16 11.69 -5.80
CA GLU A 30 4.23 12.75 -4.78
C GLU A 30 2.87 12.98 -4.09
N LYS A 31 1.76 12.98 -4.86
CA LYS A 31 0.42 13.08 -4.27
C LYS A 31 0.11 11.91 -3.35
N ALA A 32 0.46 10.69 -3.76
CA ALA A 32 0.28 9.49 -2.94
C ALA A 32 1.12 9.56 -1.65
N LEU A 33 2.37 10.04 -1.72
CA LEU A 33 3.18 10.32 -0.54
C LEU A 33 2.50 11.32 0.40
N GLY A 34 1.92 12.39 -0.14
CA GLY A 34 1.21 13.39 0.64
C GLY A 34 0.01 12.83 1.41
N ILE A 35 -0.77 11.94 0.77
CA ILE A 35 -1.90 11.25 1.41
C ILE A 35 -1.40 10.32 2.51
N ILE A 36 -0.37 9.52 2.23
CA ILE A 36 0.24 8.63 3.22
C ILE A 36 0.76 9.42 4.43
N ALA A 37 1.43 10.55 4.20
CA ALA A 37 1.97 11.37 5.28
C ALA A 37 0.91 12.02 6.17
N GLN A 38 -0.31 12.24 5.65
CA GLN A 38 -1.44 12.77 6.43
C GLN A 38 -2.08 11.71 7.32
N ASP A 39 -2.22 10.48 6.83
CA ASP A 39 -2.90 9.40 7.55
C ASP A 39 -2.02 8.68 8.59
N VAL A 40 -0.71 8.96 8.59
CA VAL A 40 0.25 8.29 9.48
C VAL A 40 0.38 9.00 10.82
N GLU A 41 0.34 8.23 11.90
CA GLU A 41 0.61 8.74 13.24
C GLU A 41 2.01 9.38 13.35
N LEU A 42 2.09 10.48 14.10
CA LEU A 42 3.29 11.30 14.26
C LEU A 42 4.55 10.49 14.67
N GLN A 43 4.38 9.38 15.39
CA GLN A 43 5.48 8.50 15.83
C GLN A 43 6.13 7.71 14.69
N HIS A 44 5.42 7.48 13.59
CA HIS A 44 5.88 6.74 12.42
C HIS A 44 6.26 7.65 11.25
N TRP A 45 5.82 8.92 11.29
CA TRP A 45 6.12 9.94 10.30
C TRP A 45 7.62 10.10 10.01
N THR A 46 8.46 10.09 11.05
CA THR A 46 9.93 10.22 10.90
C THR A 46 10.57 9.08 10.11
N LYS A 47 9.94 7.90 10.06
CA LYS A 47 10.42 6.73 9.33
C LYS A 47 10.01 6.72 7.85
N ILE A 48 8.99 7.49 7.51
CA ILE A 48 8.46 7.62 6.14
C ILE A 48 9.06 8.84 5.44
N LEU A 49 9.46 9.87 6.19
CA LEU A 49 10.07 11.07 5.62
C LEU A 49 11.37 10.77 4.85
N SER A 50 12.05 9.66 5.18
CA SER A 50 13.23 9.18 4.43
C SER A 50 12.90 8.49 3.11
N SER A 51 11.62 8.22 2.82
CA SER A 51 11.18 7.53 1.62
C SER A 51 10.96 8.53 0.47
N THR A 52 11.70 8.37 -0.61
CA THR A 52 11.59 9.23 -1.81
C THR A 52 10.34 8.97 -2.64
N HIS A 53 9.74 7.76 -2.53
CA HIS A 53 8.59 7.33 -3.33
C HIS A 53 7.48 6.74 -2.48
N ALA A 54 6.23 6.88 -2.92
CA ALA A 54 5.05 6.41 -2.18
C ALA A 54 5.08 4.90 -1.97
N ASN A 55 5.59 4.15 -2.94
CA ASN A 55 5.73 2.71 -2.84
C ASN A 55 6.66 2.30 -1.67
N HIS A 56 7.79 2.98 -1.52
CA HIS A 56 8.71 2.71 -0.41
C HIS A 56 8.10 3.10 0.94
N ALA A 57 7.44 4.26 1.02
CA ALA A 57 6.71 4.68 2.22
C ALA A 57 5.66 3.64 2.63
N TRP A 58 4.88 3.14 1.66
CA TRP A 58 3.85 2.13 1.88
C TRP A 58 4.43 0.78 2.33
N ALA A 59 5.54 0.34 1.73
CA ALA A 59 6.22 -0.89 2.14
C ALA A 59 6.75 -0.79 3.58
N THR A 60 7.37 0.33 3.96
CA THR A 60 7.86 0.56 5.32
C THR A 60 6.72 0.61 6.33
N LEU A 61 5.58 1.20 5.97
CA LEU A 61 4.36 1.13 6.78
C LEU A 61 3.85 -0.29 6.94
N GLY A 62 3.84 -1.06 5.85
CA GLY A 62 3.53 -2.48 5.88
C GLY A 62 4.41 -3.22 6.88
N GLU A 63 5.72 -3.02 6.88
CA GLU A 63 6.62 -3.66 7.84
C GLU A 63 6.39 -3.23 9.30
N LEU A 64 6.03 -1.95 9.52
CA LEU A 64 5.77 -1.41 10.86
C LEU A 64 4.45 -1.94 11.44
N TYR A 65 3.38 -1.94 10.64
CA TYR A 65 2.03 -2.26 11.08
C TYR A 65 1.65 -3.73 10.88
N ASN A 66 2.08 -4.38 9.79
CA ASN A 66 1.91 -5.83 9.62
C ASN A 66 2.94 -6.59 10.46
N ARG A 67 2.67 -6.68 11.76
CA ARG A 67 2.81 -7.88 12.63
C ARG A 67 4.11 -8.72 12.58
N SER A 68 5.18 -8.30 11.91
CA SER A 68 6.41 -9.09 11.74
C SER A 68 7.51 -8.74 12.73
N THR A 69 7.40 -7.60 13.42
CA THR A 69 8.36 -7.24 14.45
C THR A 69 8.38 -8.33 15.54
N PRO A 70 9.55 -8.73 16.05
CA PRO A 70 9.66 -9.76 17.09
C PRO A 70 8.77 -9.46 18.30
N HIS A 71 8.62 -8.17 18.62
CA HIS A 71 7.74 -7.71 19.68
C HIS A 71 6.25 -7.99 19.39
N ASN A 72 5.76 -7.69 18.18
CA ASN A 72 4.38 -8.03 17.80
C ASN A 72 4.18 -9.54 17.74
N ARG A 73 5.16 -10.30 17.24
CA ARG A 73 5.09 -11.76 17.24
C ARG A 73 4.98 -12.31 18.65
N VAL A 74 5.83 -11.87 19.58
CA VAL A 74 5.78 -12.29 20.99
C VAL A 74 4.45 -11.85 21.64
N THR A 75 3.98 -10.65 21.35
CA THR A 75 2.72 -10.12 21.89
C THR A 75 1.51 -10.90 21.35
N MET A 76 1.49 -11.23 20.06
CA MET A 76 0.45 -12.06 19.45
C MET A 76 0.46 -13.49 19.98
N THR A 77 1.65 -14.11 20.09
CA THR A 77 1.78 -15.45 20.69
C THR A 77 1.35 -15.45 22.15
N ARG A 78 1.65 -14.39 22.90
CA ARG A 78 1.17 -14.22 24.28
C ARG A 78 -0.35 -14.10 24.33
N ARG A 79 -0.95 -13.22 23.54
CA ARG A 79 -2.42 -13.07 23.46
C ARG A 79 -3.10 -14.40 23.09
N LEU A 80 -2.55 -15.14 22.12
CA LEU A 80 -3.06 -16.48 21.75
C LEU A 80 -2.97 -17.50 22.90
N HIS A 81 -1.98 -17.38 23.77
CA HIS A 81 -1.82 -18.31 24.90
C HIS A 81 -2.71 -17.94 26.09
N GLU A 82 -2.92 -16.64 26.29
CA GLU A 82 -3.75 -16.09 27.37
C GLU A 82 -5.23 -16.19 27.05
N ASP A 83 -5.61 -16.09 25.77
CA ASP A 83 -6.99 -16.22 25.31
C ASP A 83 -7.43 -17.68 25.32
N LYS A 84 -7.91 -18.13 26.48
CA LYS A 84 -8.47 -19.47 26.66
C LYS A 84 -9.97 -19.43 26.39
N MET A 85 -10.43 -20.35 25.55
CA MET A 85 -11.85 -20.54 25.32
C MET A 85 -12.52 -21.07 26.61
N ASP A 86 -13.52 -20.36 27.10
CA ASP A 86 -14.38 -20.87 28.17
C ASP A 86 -15.14 -22.12 27.70
N ALA A 87 -15.26 -23.12 28.57
CA ALA A 87 -15.82 -24.43 28.23
C ALA A 87 -17.28 -24.38 27.71
N GLU A 88 -18.01 -23.32 28.02
CA GLU A 88 -19.40 -23.10 27.60
C GLU A 88 -19.54 -22.07 26.47
N ALA A 89 -18.45 -21.41 26.06
CA ALA A 89 -18.48 -20.38 25.02
C ALA A 89 -18.47 -21.00 23.62
N ALA A 90 -19.38 -20.53 22.75
CA ALA A 90 -19.34 -20.90 21.34
C ALA A 90 -18.06 -20.39 20.68
N MET A 91 -17.38 -21.24 19.92
CA MET A 91 -16.11 -20.93 19.24
C MET A 91 -16.17 -19.66 18.37
N ALA A 92 -17.30 -19.39 17.72
CA ALA A 92 -17.49 -18.15 16.95
C ALA A 92 -17.43 -16.88 17.83
N LYS A 93 -17.92 -16.95 19.07
CA LYS A 93 -17.89 -15.85 20.03
C LYS A 93 -16.47 -15.62 20.58
N HIS A 94 -15.73 -16.70 20.80
CA HIS A 94 -14.32 -16.63 21.22
C HIS A 94 -13.43 -16.03 20.11
N LEU A 95 -13.60 -16.48 18.86
CA LEU A 95 -12.86 -15.93 17.72
C LEU A 95 -13.16 -14.44 17.48
N ASN A 96 -14.43 -14.02 17.59
CA ASN A 96 -14.80 -12.60 17.48
C ASN A 96 -14.28 -11.72 18.63
N ALA A 97 -13.93 -12.30 19.78
CA ALA A 97 -13.38 -11.55 20.91
C ALA A 97 -11.84 -11.38 20.80
N PHE A 98 -11.20 -12.23 19.99
CA PHE A 98 -9.77 -12.20 19.74
C PHE A 98 -9.35 -11.21 18.64
N ASP A 99 -10.23 -11.00 17.65
CA ASP A 99 -10.05 -10.09 16.51
C ASP A 99 -10.16 -8.60 16.93
#